data_AF-A0A0P1GXV2-F1
#
_entry.id   AF-A0A0P1GXV2-F1
#
_cell.length_a   1.000
_cell.length_b   1.000
_cell.length_c   1.000
_cell.angle_alpha   90.00
_cell.angle_beta   90.00
_cell.angle_gamma   90.00
#
_symmetry.space_group_name_H-M   'P 1'
#
loop_
_entity.id
_entity.type
_entity.pdbx_description
1 polymer ?
#
loop_
_entity_poly.entity_id
_entity_poly.type
_entity_poly.pdbx_seq_one_letter_code
_entity_poly.pdbx_strand_id
1 'polypeptide(L)' 'MADHKHGTMDITVQEDTYEGFIRFTTRFTIFLIVLALFLAIFAT' A
#
# COMPACT_ATOMS: atom_id res chain seq x y z
N MET A 1 -18.64 -2.96 31.12
CA MET A 1 -17.55 -2.45 30.27
C MET A 1 -16.42 -3.44 30.44
N ALA A 2 -16.12 -4.29 29.45
CA ALA A 2 -15.00 -5.22 29.57
C ALA A 2 -13.71 -4.39 29.71
N ASP A 3 -12.89 -4.68 30.73
CA ASP A 3 -11.63 -3.96 30.95
C ASP A 3 -10.70 -4.19 29.77
N HIS A 4 -10.60 -3.20 28.89
CA HIS A 4 -9.65 -3.22 27.78
C HIS A 4 -8.29 -2.71 28.27
N LYS A 5 -7.28 -3.58 28.29
CA LYS A 5 -5.91 -3.17 28.60
C LYS A 5 -5.32 -2.46 27.38
N HIS A 6 -5.00 -1.18 27.55
CA HIS A 6 -4.37 -0.37 26.52
C HIS A 6 -3.13 -1.07 25.93
N GLY A 7 -3.01 -1.08 24.60
CA GLY A 7 -1.89 -1.71 23.89
C GLY A 7 -1.99 -3.23 23.74
N THR A 8 -3.10 -3.86 24.16
CA THR A 8 -3.34 -5.31 23.97
C THR A 8 -4.47 -5.61 22.99
N MET A 9 -4.90 -4.60 22.24
CA MET A 9 -5.85 -4.79 21.14
C MET A 9 -5.21 -5.67 20.07
N ASP A 10 -5.97 -6.63 19.54
CA ASP A 10 -5.58 -7.35 18.33
C ASP A 10 -5.50 -6.37 17.15
N ILE A 11 -4.35 -6.34 16.48
CA ILE A 11 -4.07 -5.45 15.36
C ILE A 11 -3.84 -6.20 14.03
N THR A 12 -4.16 -7.49 13.93
CA THR A 12 -3.91 -8.28 12.71
C THR A 12 -4.49 -7.63 11.45
N VAL A 13 -5.70 -7.05 11.53
CA VAL A 13 -6.32 -6.37 10.39
C VAL A 13 -5.50 -5.16 9.93
N GLN A 14 -4.91 -4.41 10.87
CA GLN A 14 -4.11 -3.23 10.59
C GLN A 14 -2.77 -3.62 9.95
N GLU A 15 -2.14 -4.68 10.45
CA GLU A 15 -0.90 -5.24 9.89
C GLU A 15 -1.12 -5.73 8.45
N ASP A 16 -2.16 -6.54 8.22
CA ASP A 16 -2.53 -7.05 6.89
C ASP A 16 -2.86 -5.92 5.91
N THR A 17 -3.57 -4.90 6.40
CA THR A 17 -3.91 -3.72 5.60
C THR A 17 -2.66 -2.95 5.20
N TYR A 18 -1.71 -2.78 6.12
CA TYR A 18 -0.46 -2.09 5.85
C TYR A 18 0.40 -2.86 4.82
N GLU A 19 0.51 -4.18 4.96
CA GLU A 19 1.19 -5.02 3.96
C GLU A 19 0.54 -4.87 2.58
N GLY A 20 -0.80 -4.93 2.52
CA GLY A 20 -1.57 -4.71 1.29
C GLY A 20 -1.31 -3.33 0.69
N PHE A 21 -1.30 -2.29 1.51
CA PHE A 21 -1.03 -0.91 1.09
C PHE A 21 0.38 -0.75 0.48
N ILE A 22 1.40 -1.30 1.12
CA ILE A 22 2.78 -1.24 0.61
C ILE A 22 2.88 -1.97 -0.73
N ARG A 23 2.34 -3.19 -0.81
CA ARG A 23 2.35 -3.99 -2.04
C ARG A 23 1.61 -3.29 -3.19
N PHE A 24 0.46 -2.68 -2.92
CA PHE A 24 -0.27 -1.89 -3.91
C PHE A 24 0.54 -0.69 -4.37
N THR A 25 1.05 0.11 -3.44
CA THR A 25 1.81 1.33 -3.72
C THR A 25 3.05 1.04 -4.54
N THR A 26 3.83 0.00 -4.20
CA THR A 26 5.01 -0.40 -4.97
C THR A 26 4.65 -0.74 -6.42
N ARG A 27 3.61 -1.55 -6.63
CA ARG A 27 3.16 -1.95 -7.99
C ARG A 27 2.63 -0.76 -8.78
N PHE A 28 1.88 0.12 -8.13
CA PHE A 28 1.33 1.32 -8.75
C PHE A 28 2.43 2.29 -9.18
N THR A 29 3.43 2.53 -8.32
CA THR A 29 4.60 3.35 -8.66
C THR A 29 5.37 2.79 -9.86
N ILE A 30 5.61 1.47 -9.89
CA ILE A 30 6.26 0.81 -11.04
C ILE A 30 5.43 1.03 -12.32
N PHE A 31 4.12 0.84 -12.24
CA PHE A 31 3.21 1.08 -13.37
C PHE A 31 3.29 2.52 -13.88
N LEU A 32 3.27 3.51 -12.98
CA LEU A 32 3.39 4.92 -13.36
C LEU A 32 4.73 5.23 -14.03
N ILE A 33 5.84 4.65 -13.55
CA ILE A 33 7.15 4.81 -14.18
C ILE A 33 7.14 4.23 -15.60
N VAL A 34 6.62 3.00 -15.77
CA VAL A 34 6.52 2.36 -17.08
C VAL A 34 5.63 3.18 -18.03
N LEU A 35 4.50 3.67 -17.54
CA LEU A 35 3.59 4.52 -18.31
C LEU A 35 4.25 5.84 -18.71
N ALA A 36 4.99 6.48 -17.79
CA ALA A 36 5.72 7.71 -18.09
C ALA A 36 6.79 7.49 -19.17
N LEU A 37 7.56 6.41 -19.09
CA LEU A 37 8.55 6.05 -20.11
C LEU A 37 7.90 5.73 -21.45
N PHE A 38 6.76 5.04 -21.45
CA PHE A 38 5.99 4.77 -22.66
C PHE A 38 5.54 6.08 -23.31
N LEU A 39 4.92 6.98 -22.56
CA LEU A 39 4.50 8.29 -23.09
C LEU A 39 5.69 9.10 -23.58
N ALA A 40 6.82 9.09 -22.89
CA ALA A 40 8.03 9.81 -23.31
C ALA A 40 8.60 9.33 -24.66
N ILE A 41 8.38 8.07 -25.03
CA ILE A 41 8.84 7.51 -26.31
C ILE A 41 7.80 7.72 -27.41
N PHE A 42 6.53 7.39 -27.11
CA PHE A 42 5.49 7.24 -28.13
C PHE A 42 4.56 8.44 -28.26
N ALA A 43 4.51 9.34 -27.27
CA ALA A 43 3.73 10.58 -27.31
C ALA A 43 4.61 11.81 -27.63
N THR A 44 5.77 11.58 -28.27
CA THR A 44 6.63 12.61 -28.88
C THR A 44 6.07 13.03 -30.23
#